data_AF-A0AAN9UBS4-F1
#
_entry.id   AF-A0AAN9UBS4-F1
#
_cell.length_a   1.000
_cell.length_b   1.000
_cell.length_c   1.000
_cell.angle_alpha   90.00
_cell.angle_beta   90.00
_cell.angle_gamma   90.00
#
_symmetry.space_group_name_H-M   'P 1'
#
loop_
_entity.id
_entity.type
_entity.pdbx_description
1 polymer ?
#
loop_
_entity_poly.entity_id
_entity_poly.type
_entity_poly.pdbx_seq_one_letter_code
_entity_poly.pdbx_strand_id
1 'polypeptide(L)'
;MAGIITINFKVIKNGVADLGLKSPIYIPGPVEPQFGPGRYIYFEGFSVDEHGKQHYLDMTVAYRQTCLRTIEYLRRFGYSDYQIYLLLSCAPIQGHVAGIVDIPNACTTLGLPMDIFDFDISPSAPAPVKGALDMGTCAFETGVTEGAVAAGGKNSEYSFGGGLTYKQ
;
A
#
# COMPACT_ATOMS: atom_id res chain seq x y z
N MET A 1 -3.08 -19.50 3.20
CA MET A 1 -3.61 -20.02 4.48
C MET A 1 -4.64 -21.10 4.16
N ALA A 2 -4.58 -22.26 4.78
CA ALA A 2 -5.64 -23.27 4.66
C ALA A 2 -6.80 -22.90 5.60
N GLY A 3 -8.04 -23.13 5.16
CA GLY A 3 -9.23 -22.76 5.93
C GLY A 3 -10.48 -23.46 5.43
N ILE A 4 -11.60 -23.21 6.13
CA ILE A 4 -12.92 -23.76 5.82
C ILE A 4 -13.89 -22.59 5.67
N ILE A 5 -14.69 -22.59 4.61
CA ILE A 5 -15.72 -21.58 4.35
C ILE A 5 -17.07 -22.29 4.27
N THR A 6 -18.07 -21.79 4.99
CA THR A 6 -19.46 -22.24 4.89
C THR A 6 -20.26 -21.24 4.07
N ILE A 7 -20.92 -21.68 3.00
CA ILE A 7 -21.64 -20.81 2.06
C ILE A 7 -23.10 -21.26 1.97
N ASN A 8 -24.02 -20.29 1.93
CA ASN A 8 -25.44 -20.53 1.62
C ASN A 8 -25.77 -19.94 0.25
N PHE A 9 -26.35 -20.76 -0.64
CA PHE A 9 -26.76 -20.32 -1.97
C PHE A 9 -28.27 -20.16 -2.07
N LYS A 10 -28.71 -19.06 -2.69
CA LYS A 10 -30.10 -18.80 -3.06
C LYS A 10 -30.14 -18.30 -4.49
N VAL A 11 -31.22 -18.61 -5.21
CA VAL A 11 -31.38 -18.23 -6.61
C VAL A 11 -32.47 -17.16 -6.73
N ILE A 12 -32.13 -16.04 -7.34
CA ILE A 12 -33.09 -15.02 -7.76
C ILE A 12 -33.48 -15.34 -9.21
N LYS A 13 -34.69 -15.83 -9.42
CA LYS A 13 -35.20 -16.11 -10.77
C LYS A 13 -35.29 -14.79 -11.54
N ASN A 14 -34.83 -14.79 -12.79
CA ASN A 14 -34.75 -13.60 -13.65
C ASN A 14 -33.88 -12.43 -13.13
N GLY A 15 -33.08 -12.63 -12.08
CA GLY A 15 -32.39 -11.54 -11.39
C GLY A 15 -31.42 -10.71 -12.24
N VAL A 16 -30.79 -11.28 -13.28
CA VAL A 16 -29.89 -10.52 -14.17
C VAL A 16 -30.66 -9.48 -14.98
N ALA A 17 -31.84 -9.84 -15.50
CA ALA A 17 -32.69 -8.92 -16.26
C ALA A 17 -33.34 -7.89 -15.33
N ASP A 18 -33.86 -8.34 -14.18
CA ASP A 18 -34.55 -7.47 -13.23
C ASP A 18 -33.62 -6.43 -12.60
N LEU A 19 -32.37 -6.80 -12.29
CA LEU A 19 -31.37 -5.90 -11.72
C LEU A 19 -30.58 -5.12 -12.78
N GLY A 20 -30.63 -5.54 -14.05
CA GLY A 20 -29.90 -4.89 -15.15
C GLY A 20 -28.37 -4.92 -15.00
N LEU A 21 -27.83 -5.88 -14.25
CA LEU A 21 -26.41 -5.91 -13.88
C LEU A 21 -25.56 -6.66 -14.89
N LYS A 22 -24.40 -6.08 -15.24
CA LYS A 22 -23.33 -6.76 -16.01
C LYS A 22 -22.22 -7.34 -15.12
N SER A 23 -22.06 -6.80 -13.92
CA SER A 23 -21.00 -7.15 -12.98
C SER A 23 -21.59 -7.63 -11.65
N PRO A 24 -20.89 -8.52 -10.91
CA PRO A 24 -21.34 -8.94 -9.59
C PRO A 24 -21.47 -7.76 -8.63
N ILE A 25 -22.44 -7.84 -7.73
CA ILE A 25 -22.57 -6.96 -6.58
C ILE A 25 -22.57 -7.81 -5.32
N TYR A 26 -22.13 -7.22 -4.21
CA TYR A 26 -22.18 -7.87 -2.92
C TYR A 26 -22.48 -6.83 -1.85
N ILE A 27 -23.02 -7.30 -0.73
CA ILE A 27 -23.20 -6.50 0.48
C ILE A 27 -22.14 -7.02 1.46
N PRO A 28 -21.22 -6.17 1.94
CA PRO A 28 -20.23 -6.58 2.93
C PRO A 28 -20.90 -7.00 4.24
N GLY A 29 -20.17 -7.78 5.05
CA GLY A 29 -20.65 -8.17 6.38
C GLY A 29 -20.87 -6.95 7.30
N PRO A 30 -21.73 -7.07 8.33
CA PRO A 30 -22.06 -5.96 9.21
C PRO A 30 -20.89 -5.53 10.13
N VAL A 31 -19.85 -6.34 10.22
CA VAL A 31 -18.65 -6.07 11.02
C VAL A 31 -17.48 -5.90 10.06
N GLU A 32 -17.03 -4.67 9.92
CA GLU A 32 -15.77 -4.39 9.25
C GLU A 32 -14.61 -4.87 10.14
N PRO A 33 -13.51 -5.36 9.55
CA PRO A 33 -12.31 -5.67 10.29
C PRO A 33 -11.65 -4.35 10.73
N GLN A 34 -12.13 -3.78 11.84
CA GLN A 34 -11.61 -2.58 12.47
C GLN A 34 -10.50 -2.97 13.45
N PHE A 35 -9.27 -2.58 13.15
CA PHE A 35 -8.07 -2.98 13.93
C PHE A 35 -7.73 -2.01 15.07
N GLY A 36 -8.70 -1.24 15.57
CA GLY A 36 -8.49 -0.26 16.63
C GLY A 36 -9.54 0.86 16.62
N PRO A 37 -9.29 2.00 17.28
CA PRO A 37 -10.14 3.20 17.24
C PRO A 37 -10.33 3.85 15.85
N GLY A 38 -9.96 3.17 14.76
CA GLY A 38 -10.16 3.63 13.39
C GLY A 38 -9.21 4.76 13.00
N ARG A 39 -8.01 4.81 13.60
CA ARG A 39 -7.06 5.88 13.34
C ARG A 39 -6.20 5.54 12.12
N TYR A 40 -6.32 6.34 11.07
CA TYR A 40 -5.54 6.21 9.85
C TYR A 40 -4.68 7.45 9.63
N ILE A 41 -3.47 7.25 9.13
CA ILE A 41 -2.67 8.29 8.48
C ILE A 41 -2.79 8.11 6.97
N TYR A 42 -3.12 9.17 6.25
CA TYR A 42 -3.29 9.13 4.80
C TYR A 42 -2.09 9.76 4.09
N PHE A 43 -1.62 9.07 3.07
CA PHE A 43 -0.60 9.55 2.13
C PHE A 43 -1.26 9.82 0.78
N GLU A 44 -0.72 10.79 0.05
CA GLU A 44 -1.20 11.18 -1.26
C GLU A 44 -0.13 10.99 -2.33
N GLY A 45 -0.57 10.68 -3.55
CA GLY A 45 0.29 10.59 -4.72
C GLY A 45 -0.42 11.09 -5.97
N PHE A 46 0.39 11.57 -6.91
CA PHE A 46 -0.04 12.16 -8.18
C PHE A 46 0.53 11.38 -9.35
N SER A 47 -0.06 11.52 -10.54
CA SER A 47 0.42 10.90 -11.79
C SER A 47 1.68 11.57 -12.35
N VAL A 48 2.69 11.74 -11.50
CA VAL A 48 4.04 12.22 -11.81
C VAL A 48 5.00 11.11 -11.41
N ASP A 49 5.81 10.59 -12.33
CA ASP A 49 6.72 9.49 -12.00
C ASP A 49 7.95 9.93 -11.19
N GLU A 50 8.76 8.96 -10.79
CA GLU A 50 9.97 9.12 -9.99
C GLU A 50 11.05 9.98 -10.69
N HIS A 51 10.90 10.19 -12.00
CA HIS A 51 11.78 11.01 -12.83
C HIS A 51 11.21 12.41 -13.10
N GLY A 52 10.08 12.74 -12.49
CA GLY A 52 9.40 14.03 -12.65
C GLY A 52 8.64 14.16 -13.96
N LYS A 53 8.43 13.08 -14.72
CA LYS A 53 7.61 13.11 -15.92
C LYS A 53 6.13 13.05 -15.53
N GLN A 54 5.39 14.02 -16.05
CA GLN A 54 3.95 14.08 -15.94
C GLN A 54 3.29 13.02 -16.84
N HIS A 55 2.36 12.25 -16.28
CA HIS A 55 1.48 11.34 -17.01
C HIS A 55 0.05 11.90 -17.01
N TYR A 56 -0.75 11.47 -18.00
CA TYR A 56 -2.12 11.95 -18.18
C TYR A 56 -3.11 11.03 -17.47
N LEU A 57 -3.68 11.50 -16.36
CA LEU A 57 -4.69 10.80 -15.56
C LEU A 57 -4.31 9.33 -15.26
N ASP A 58 -3.02 9.08 -15.02
CA ASP A 58 -2.51 7.74 -14.78
C ASP A 58 -2.62 7.36 -13.30
N MET A 59 -3.67 6.60 -12.98
CA MET A 59 -3.94 6.05 -11.66
C MET A 59 -2.87 5.08 -11.16
N THR A 60 -2.19 4.38 -12.07
CA THR A 60 -1.15 3.40 -11.70
C THR A 60 0.08 4.12 -11.21
N VAL A 61 0.49 5.17 -11.91
CA VAL A 61 1.61 6.02 -11.48
C VAL A 61 1.25 6.73 -10.18
N ALA A 62 0.05 7.30 -10.07
CA ALA A 62 -0.40 7.95 -8.84
C ALA A 62 -0.37 7.01 -7.63
N TYR A 63 -0.91 5.79 -7.76
CA TYR A 63 -0.94 4.84 -6.66
C TYR A 63 0.47 4.35 -6.29
N ARG A 64 1.34 4.13 -7.28
CA ARG A 64 2.76 3.81 -7.05
C ARG A 64 3.44 4.91 -6.23
N GLN A 65 3.27 6.17 -6.62
CA GLN A 65 3.84 7.30 -5.88
C GLN A 65 3.31 7.35 -4.44
N THR A 66 2.02 7.09 -4.23
CA THR A 66 1.41 7.05 -2.90
C THR A 66 2.06 5.98 -2.01
N CYS A 67 2.30 4.78 -2.56
CA CYS A 67 3.02 3.72 -1.86
C CYS A 67 4.47 4.13 -1.54
N LEU A 68 5.17 4.78 -2.47
CA LEU A 68 6.53 5.27 -2.24
C LEU A 68 6.59 6.32 -1.12
N ARG A 69 5.63 7.24 -1.04
CA ARG A 69 5.54 8.22 0.08
C ARG A 69 5.34 7.54 1.42
N THR A 70 4.53 6.47 1.44
CA THR A 70 4.32 5.67 2.65
C THR A 70 5.62 4.95 3.08
N ILE A 71 6.37 4.40 2.11
CA ILE A 71 7.67 3.77 2.36
C ILE A 71 8.69 4.79 2.90
N GLU A 72 8.79 5.96 2.28
CA GLU A 72 9.68 7.04 2.73
C GLU A 72 9.37 7.49 4.17
N TYR A 73 8.08 7.51 4.54
CA TYR A 73 7.66 7.86 5.89
C TYR A 73 8.09 6.81 6.91
N LEU A 74 7.77 5.53 6.66
CA LEU A 74 8.07 4.43 7.57
C LEU A 74 9.58 4.16 7.71
N ARG A 75 10.38 4.49 6.68
CA ARG A 75 11.85 4.42 6.74
C ARG A 75 12.45 5.26 7.87
N ARG A 76 11.78 6.36 8.26
CA ARG A 76 12.24 7.23 9.37
C ARG A 76 12.24 6.51 10.72
N PHE A 77 11.41 5.48 10.86
CA PHE A 77 11.31 4.67 12.07
C PHE A 77 12.29 3.49 12.09
N GLY A 78 13.09 3.30 11.04
CA GLY A 78 14.12 2.25 10.97
C GLY A 78 13.70 0.99 10.22
N TYR A 79 12.49 0.94 9.66
CA TYR A 79 12.08 -0.18 8.81
C TYR A 79 12.90 -0.21 7.52
N SER A 80 13.25 -1.43 7.08
CA SER A 80 13.73 -1.65 5.73
C SER A 80 12.57 -1.53 4.73
N ASP A 81 12.90 -1.10 3.52
CA ASP A 81 11.92 -0.92 2.47
C ASP A 81 11.19 -2.23 2.10
N TYR A 82 11.86 -3.38 2.22
CA TYR A 82 11.25 -4.71 2.04
C TYR A 82 10.22 -5.04 3.12
N GLN A 83 10.52 -4.73 4.39
CA GLN A 83 9.56 -4.89 5.49
C GLN A 83 8.31 -4.07 5.23
N ILE A 84 8.49 -2.83 4.78
CA ILE A 84 7.36 -1.94 4.50
C ILE A 84 6.55 -2.45 3.31
N TYR A 85 7.20 -2.87 2.23
CA TYR A 85 6.49 -3.39 1.05
C TYR A 85 5.66 -4.64 1.37
N LEU A 86 6.21 -5.56 2.16
CA LEU A 86 5.47 -6.72 2.67
C LEU A 86 4.33 -6.30 3.60
N LEU A 87 4.58 -5.34 4.49
CA LEU A 87 3.55 -4.80 5.40
C LEU A 87 2.38 -4.21 4.60
N LEU A 88 2.64 -3.37 3.60
CA LEU A 88 1.59 -2.78 2.75
C LEU A 88 0.81 -3.83 1.96
N SER A 89 1.37 -5.01 1.74
CA SER A 89 0.72 -6.11 1.02
C SER A 89 -0.20 -6.96 1.92
N CYS A 90 0.05 -7.00 3.23
CA CYS A 90 -0.69 -7.86 4.17
C CYS A 90 -1.53 -7.08 5.19
N ALA A 91 -1.12 -5.86 5.52
CA ALA A 91 -1.85 -5.00 6.43
C ALA A 91 -3.15 -4.51 5.76
N PRO A 92 -4.20 -4.25 6.56
CA PRO A 92 -5.50 -3.77 6.09
C PRO A 92 -5.43 -2.26 5.73
N ILE A 93 -4.58 -1.93 4.77
CA ILE A 93 -4.46 -0.57 4.23
C ILE A 93 -5.64 -0.21 3.34
N GLN A 94 -5.94 1.09 3.26
CA GLN A 94 -7.04 1.59 2.44
C GLN A 94 -6.52 2.40 1.26
N GLY A 95 -6.54 1.81 0.06
CA GLY A 95 -6.25 2.53 -1.18
C GLY A 95 -7.51 3.15 -1.77
N HIS A 96 -7.51 4.46 -2.03
CA HIS A 96 -8.63 5.14 -2.68
C HIS A 96 -8.20 5.91 -3.93
N VAL A 97 -9.12 5.96 -4.89
CA VAL A 97 -9.11 6.95 -5.97
C VAL A 97 -9.71 8.23 -5.40
N ALA A 98 -8.87 9.20 -5.06
CA ALA A 98 -9.30 10.44 -4.43
C ALA A 98 -9.85 11.43 -5.47
N GLY A 99 -9.24 11.47 -6.67
CA GLY A 99 -9.69 12.32 -7.76
C GLY A 99 -9.12 11.89 -9.11
N ILE A 100 -9.94 11.97 -10.15
CA ILE A 100 -9.54 11.64 -11.54
C ILE A 100 -9.99 12.68 -12.56
N VAL A 101 -10.56 13.80 -12.10
CA VAL A 101 -11.13 14.83 -12.99
C VAL A 101 -10.17 15.99 -13.24
N ASP A 102 -9.11 16.10 -12.46
CA ASP A 102 -8.21 17.26 -12.44
C ASP A 102 -7.05 17.10 -13.42
N ILE A 103 -7.33 17.27 -14.71
CA ILE A 103 -6.32 17.18 -15.77
C ILE A 103 -5.12 18.10 -15.46
N PRO A 104 -3.86 17.63 -15.55
CA PRO A 104 -3.44 16.30 -16.02
C PRO A 104 -3.31 15.22 -14.93
N ASN A 105 -3.57 15.57 -13.67
CA ASN A 105 -3.26 14.74 -12.50
C ASN A 105 -4.39 13.78 -12.12
N ALA A 106 -4.02 12.52 -11.94
CA ALA A 106 -4.78 11.61 -11.09
C ALA A 106 -4.29 11.73 -9.64
N CYS A 107 -5.20 11.65 -8.67
CA CYS A 107 -4.90 11.68 -7.24
C CYS A 107 -5.37 10.38 -6.58
N THR A 108 -4.46 9.75 -5.84
CA THR A 108 -4.74 8.57 -5.03
C THR A 108 -4.33 8.80 -3.60
N THR A 109 -5.04 8.15 -2.68
CA THR A 109 -4.70 8.14 -1.27
C THR A 109 -4.48 6.72 -0.75
N LEU A 110 -3.60 6.59 0.23
CA LEU A 110 -3.35 5.34 0.95
C LEU A 110 -3.47 5.63 2.45
N GLY A 111 -4.47 5.03 3.09
CA GLY A 111 -4.65 5.05 4.54
C GLY A 111 -3.91 3.89 5.19
N LEU A 112 -2.94 4.20 6.04
CA LEU A 112 -2.24 3.24 6.89
C LEU A 112 -2.86 3.29 8.30
N PRO A 113 -3.40 2.16 8.81
CA PRO A 113 -3.93 2.13 10.17
C PRO A 113 -2.77 2.29 11.16
N MET A 114 -2.86 3.27 12.05
CA MET A 114 -1.79 3.55 13.03
C MET A 114 -1.80 2.55 14.18
N ASP A 115 -2.94 1.91 14.42
CA ASP A 115 -3.15 0.99 15.55
C ASP A 115 -2.48 -0.39 15.36
N ILE A 116 -1.87 -0.65 14.20
CA ILE A 116 -1.09 -1.88 13.97
C ILE A 116 0.34 -1.80 14.52
N PHE A 117 0.77 -0.62 14.97
CA PHE A 117 2.11 -0.37 15.51
C PHE A 117 2.07 -0.24 17.03
N ASP A 118 3.09 -0.79 17.72
CA ASP A 118 3.25 -0.66 19.17
C ASP A 118 3.77 0.72 19.62
N PHE A 119 4.06 1.61 18.66
CA PHE A 119 4.56 2.96 18.89
C PHE A 119 3.79 3.98 18.05
N ASP A 120 3.81 5.24 18.48
CA ASP A 120 3.09 6.30 17.79
C ASP A 120 3.81 6.70 16.49
N ILE A 121 3.12 6.49 15.36
CA ILE A 121 3.55 6.93 14.03
C ILE A 121 2.83 8.22 13.59
N SER A 122 2.28 9.00 14.53
CA SER A 122 1.69 10.29 14.21
C SER A 122 2.76 11.29 13.72
N PRO A 123 2.42 12.24 12.83
CA PRO A 123 3.36 13.29 12.40
C PRO A 123 3.89 14.15 13.54
N SER A 124 3.16 14.23 14.65
CA SER A 124 3.53 14.96 15.87
C SER A 124 4.47 14.19 16.79
N ALA A 125 4.58 12.87 16.64
CA ALA A 125 5.49 12.08 17.45
C ALA A 125 6.94 12.39 17.07
N PRO A 126 7.85 12.60 18.04
CA PRO A 126 9.27 12.72 17.75
C PRO A 126 9.74 11.43 17.08
N ALA A 127 10.28 11.53 15.87
CA ALA A 127 10.86 10.37 15.19
C ALA A 127 11.91 9.75 16.13
N PRO A 128 11.85 8.43 16.38
CA PRO A 128 12.86 7.78 17.20
C PRO A 128 14.24 8.04 16.60
N VAL A 129 15.26 8.22 17.45
CA VAL A 129 16.65 8.33 16.98
C VAL A 129 16.91 7.13 16.09
N LYS A 130 17.42 7.35 14.88
CA LYS A 130 17.66 6.27 13.90
C LYS A 130 18.47 5.14 14.57
N GLY A 131 17.89 3.95 14.69
CA GLY A 131 18.48 2.80 15.41
C GLY A 131 18.12 2.65 16.89
N ALA A 132 17.22 3.48 17.43
CA ALA A 132 16.71 3.35 18.80
C ALA A 132 15.74 2.17 18.97
N LEU A 133 15.14 1.71 17.88
CA LEU A 133 14.23 0.57 17.86
C LEU A 133 14.81 -0.49 16.91
N ASP A 134 14.93 -1.73 17.40
CA ASP A 134 15.29 -2.89 16.58
C ASP A 134 14.04 -3.40 15.85
N MET A 135 13.99 -3.20 14.53
CA MET A 135 12.87 -3.64 13.68
C MET A 135 13.00 -5.11 13.24
N GLY A 136 14.07 -5.80 13.64
CA GLY A 136 14.43 -7.10 13.11
C GLY A 136 14.70 -7.05 11.60
N THR A 137 14.75 -8.23 10.97
CA THR A 137 15.00 -8.38 9.54
C THR A 137 13.89 -9.20 8.86
N CYS A 138 13.64 -8.91 7.59
CA CYS A 138 12.80 -9.78 6.75
C CYS A 138 13.47 -11.15 6.56
N ALA A 139 12.65 -12.15 6.25
CA ALA A 139 13.16 -13.43 5.80
C ALA A 139 13.87 -13.25 4.44
N PHE A 140 15.18 -13.43 4.43
CA PHE A 140 16.00 -13.47 3.22
C PHE A 140 16.33 -14.94 2.88
N GLU A 141 16.70 -15.19 1.62
CA GLU A 141 17.25 -16.48 1.22
C GLU A 141 18.57 -16.76 1.97
N THR A 142 18.88 -18.04 2.17
CA THR A 142 20.05 -18.48 2.93
C THR A 142 21.34 -17.84 2.38
N GLY A 143 22.02 -17.05 3.22
CA GLY A 143 23.28 -16.38 2.88
C GLY A 143 23.12 -14.95 2.34
N VAL A 144 21.90 -14.43 2.23
CA VAL A 144 21.61 -13.05 1.84
C VAL A 144 21.19 -12.25 3.08
N THR A 145 21.83 -11.12 3.34
CA THR A 145 21.50 -10.22 4.46
C THR A 145 20.90 -8.90 3.99
N GLU A 146 21.02 -8.59 2.69
CA GLU A 146 20.58 -7.34 2.08
C GLU A 146 20.05 -7.61 0.65
N GLY A 147 19.03 -6.87 0.24
CA GLY A 147 18.50 -6.98 -1.12
C GLY A 147 19.35 -6.21 -2.13
N ALA A 148 19.93 -6.91 -3.11
CA ALA A 148 20.77 -6.31 -4.15
C ALA A 148 19.97 -5.97 -5.43
N VAL A 149 20.30 -4.85 -6.09
CA VAL A 149 19.74 -4.48 -7.40
C VAL A 149 20.30 -5.41 -8.48
N ALA A 150 19.50 -6.37 -8.97
CA ALA A 150 19.90 -7.22 -10.09
C ALA A 150 19.68 -6.58 -11.47
N ALA A 151 18.71 -5.66 -11.61
CA ALA A 151 18.39 -4.99 -12.88
C ALA A 151 17.72 -3.61 -12.65
N GLY A 152 18.51 -2.61 -12.29
CA GLY A 152 18.07 -1.22 -12.13
C GLY A 152 18.43 -0.34 -13.32
N GLY A 153 17.68 0.75 -13.51
CA GLY A 153 18.08 1.82 -14.43
C GLY A 153 19.40 2.47 -14.02
N LYS A 154 19.96 3.35 -14.85
CA LYS A 154 21.24 4.05 -14.56
C LYS A 154 21.24 4.86 -13.24
N ASN A 155 20.07 5.09 -12.64
CA ASN A 155 19.84 5.87 -11.42
C ASN A 155 19.19 5.00 -10.32
N SER A 156 19.66 3.77 -10.14
CA SER A 156 19.01 2.76 -9.29
C SER A 156 20.05 2.09 -8.39
N GLU A 157 20.08 2.48 -7.11
CA GLU A 157 20.99 1.90 -6.11
C GLU A 157 20.29 0.85 -5.24
N TYR A 158 18.96 0.90 -5.15
CA TYR A 158 18.12 -0.06 -4.42
C TYR A 158 17.01 -0.61 -5.33
N SER A 159 16.70 -1.92 -5.20
CA SER A 159 15.69 -2.63 -6.02
C SER A 159 14.71 -3.36 -5.13
N PHE A 160 13.44 -3.41 -5.54
CA PHE A 160 12.36 -4.09 -4.81
C PHE A 160 11.88 -5.38 -5.46
N GLY A 161 12.56 -5.86 -6.51
CA GLY A 161 11.93 -6.79 -7.44
C GLY A 161 10.76 -6.11 -8.18
N GLY A 162 10.31 -6.72 -9.29
CA GLY A 162 9.23 -6.14 -10.11
C GLY A 162 9.57 -4.82 -10.84
N GLY A 163 10.86 -4.47 -10.95
CA GLY A 163 11.32 -3.30 -11.73
C GLY A 163 11.30 -1.96 -10.99
N LEU A 164 10.87 -1.92 -9.72
CA LEU A 164 10.94 -0.72 -8.89
C LEU A 164 12.37 -0.52 -8.38
N THR A 165 12.96 0.61 -8.73
CA THR A 165 14.30 1.00 -8.29
C THR A 165 14.41 2.49 -8.09
N TYR A 166 15.22 2.94 -7.12
CA TYR A 166 15.47 4.36 -6.86
C TYR A 166 16.90 4.60 -6.37
N LYS A 167 17.31 5.87 -6.39
CA LYS A 167 18.60 6.37 -5.88
C LYS A 167 18.33 7.22 -4.64
N GLN A 168 19.15 7.07 -3.60
CA GLN A 168 19.06 7.89 -2.38
C GLN A 168 19.40 9.35 -2.67
#